data_AF-A0A1V3X1M5-F1
#
_entry.id   AF-A0A1V3X1M5-F1
#
_cell.length_a   1.000
_cell.length_b   1.000
_cell.length_c   1.000
_cell.angle_alpha   90.00
_cell.angle_beta   90.00
_cell.angle_gamma   90.00
#
_symmetry.space_group_name_H-M   'P 1'
#
loop_
_entity.id
_entity.type
_entity.pdbx_description
1 polymer ?
#
loop_
_entity_poly.entity_id
_entity_poly.type
_entity_poly.pdbx_seq_one_letter_code
_entity_poly.pdbx_strand_id
1 'polypeptide(L)'
;MAKLDQLPDKLRRSPLKFDAPQLLTFPDVFPNGLANKYTFGPIGELWYRKSGTYRGKIQNLTQFYHPLDMFGEWNRAYGPAGFLQYQFVIPTEAVDEFKKIIRDIQASGHYSFLNVFKLFGPGNRAPLSFPIPGWNICVDFPIKAGLNEFVSELDRRVLEFGGRLYTAKDSRTTAETFHAMYPRIDEWIAVRRKVDPLRVFASDMARRLELL
;
A
#
# COMPACT_ATOMS: atom_id res chain seq x y z
N MET A 1 8.79 -18.67 17.03
CA MET A 1 7.99 -18.01 18.10
C MET A 1 8.83 -17.94 19.37
N ALA A 2 8.69 -16.89 20.17
CA ALA A 2 9.43 -16.74 21.43
C ALA A 2 8.87 -17.68 22.52
N LYS A 3 9.74 -18.19 23.41
CA LYS A 3 9.38 -18.96 24.60
C LYS A 3 9.06 -18.04 25.78
N LEU A 4 8.35 -18.56 26.79
CA LEU A 4 7.93 -17.78 27.97
C LEU A 4 9.11 -17.17 28.74
N ASP A 5 10.19 -17.92 28.89
CA ASP A 5 11.44 -17.50 29.54
C ASP A 5 12.19 -16.43 28.75
N GLN A 6 11.91 -16.27 27.45
CA GLN A 6 12.46 -15.19 26.64
C GLN A 6 11.72 -13.86 26.84
N LEU A 7 10.52 -13.85 27.43
CA LEU A 7 9.78 -12.60 27.70
C LEU A 7 10.34 -11.85 28.91
N PRO A 8 10.30 -10.50 28.91
CA PRO A 8 10.53 -9.69 30.11
C PRO A 8 9.58 -10.09 31.27
N ASP A 9 10.05 -10.03 32.52
CA ASP A 9 9.29 -10.49 33.70
C ASP A 9 7.88 -9.92 33.82
N LYS A 10 7.70 -8.65 33.43
CA LYS A 10 6.38 -7.99 33.43
C LYS A 10 5.39 -8.63 32.44
N LEU A 11 5.88 -9.15 31.31
CA LEU A 11 5.05 -9.77 30.28
C LEU A 11 4.81 -11.26 30.53
N ARG A 12 5.63 -11.92 31.37
CA ARG A 12 5.47 -13.34 31.73
C ARG A 12 4.17 -13.63 32.50
N ARG A 13 3.62 -12.65 33.22
CA ARG A 13 2.38 -12.81 34.01
C ARG A 13 1.13 -12.98 33.15
N SER A 14 1.12 -12.45 31.94
CA SER A 14 -0.03 -12.54 31.01
C SER A 14 0.49 -12.57 29.57
N PRO A 15 1.15 -13.68 29.17
CA PRO A 15 1.94 -13.73 27.94
C PRO A 15 1.12 -13.67 26.65
N LEU A 16 -0.20 -13.89 26.74
CA LEU A 16 -1.14 -13.86 25.62
C LEU A 16 -1.95 -12.55 25.54
N LYS A 17 -1.72 -11.61 26.46
CA LYS A 17 -2.46 -10.34 26.48
C LYS A 17 -2.09 -9.49 25.25
N PHE A 18 -3.10 -9.12 24.46
CA PHE A 18 -2.98 -8.32 23.25
C PHE A 18 -3.71 -6.99 23.42
N ASP A 19 -2.96 -5.95 23.82
CA ASP A 19 -3.43 -4.57 23.84
C ASP A 19 -2.57 -3.76 22.85
N ALA A 20 -3.20 -2.98 21.98
CA ALA A 20 -2.55 -1.99 21.15
C ALA A 20 -2.70 -0.60 21.80
N PRO A 21 -1.77 -0.16 22.66
CA PRO A 21 -1.91 1.16 23.28
C PRO A 21 -1.75 2.23 22.20
N GLN A 22 -2.78 3.06 22.02
CA GLN A 22 -2.66 4.30 21.25
C GLN A 22 -1.79 5.27 22.04
N LEU A 23 -0.66 5.70 21.46
CA LEU A 23 0.28 6.61 22.11
C LEU A 23 -0.03 8.07 21.81
N LEU A 24 -0.70 8.34 20.69
CA LEU A 24 -1.03 9.67 20.23
C LEU A 24 -2.26 9.62 19.32
N THR A 25 -3.18 10.58 19.46
CA THR A 25 -4.30 10.78 18.54
C THR A 25 -4.10 12.08 17.78
N PHE A 26 -4.23 12.03 16.44
CA PHE A 26 -4.11 13.24 15.62
C PHE A 26 -5.33 14.16 15.82
N PRO A 27 -5.13 15.48 16.01
CA PRO A 27 -6.23 16.41 16.17
C PRO A 27 -7.10 16.50 14.91
N ASP A 28 -8.37 16.85 15.07
CA ASP A 28 -9.35 16.99 13.98
C ASP A 28 -8.96 18.02 12.91
N VAL A 29 -8.13 19.00 13.29
CA VAL A 29 -7.77 20.12 12.43
C VAL A 29 -6.33 19.98 11.99
N PHE A 30 -6.11 19.22 10.91
CA PHE A 30 -4.90 19.31 10.09
C PHE A 30 -5.27 20.06 8.79
N PRO A 31 -5.01 21.37 8.69
CA PRO A 31 -5.24 22.13 7.46
C PRO A 31 -4.60 21.45 6.25
N ASN A 32 -5.36 21.34 5.16
CA ASN A 32 -4.83 20.92 3.87
C ASN A 32 -3.60 21.78 3.53
N GLY A 33 -2.44 21.16 3.31
CA GLY A 33 -1.19 21.85 2.94
C GLY A 33 -0.09 21.86 4.01
N LEU A 34 -0.39 21.49 5.27
CA LEU A 34 0.67 21.22 6.26
C LEU A 34 1.42 19.92 5.96
N ALA A 35 0.83 19.01 5.17
CA ALA A 35 1.46 17.81 4.65
C ALA A 35 2.33 18.14 3.42
N ASN A 36 3.60 18.51 3.63
CA ASN A 36 4.50 18.94 2.55
C ASN A 36 5.95 18.53 2.83
N LYS A 37 6.85 18.81 1.87
CA LYS A 37 8.28 18.48 1.97
C LYS A 37 8.95 19.04 3.23
N TYR A 38 8.58 20.23 3.67
CA TYR A 38 9.21 20.92 4.80
C TYR A 38 8.75 20.39 6.15
N THR A 39 7.55 19.80 6.23
CA THR A 39 7.05 19.16 7.45
C THR A 39 7.43 17.68 7.50
N PHE A 40 7.27 16.96 6.40
CA PHE A 40 7.55 15.52 6.36
C PHE A 40 9.02 15.15 6.28
N GLY A 41 9.88 16.02 5.73
CA GLY A 41 11.33 15.79 5.70
C GLY A 41 11.93 15.63 7.11
N PRO A 42 11.80 16.63 8.01
CA PRO A 42 12.30 16.54 9.37
C PRO A 42 11.68 15.39 10.19
N ILE A 43 10.38 15.14 10.03
CA ILE A 43 9.69 14.04 10.72
C ILE A 43 10.24 12.69 10.25
N GLY A 44 10.43 12.51 8.94
CA GLY A 44 11.01 11.31 8.36
C GLY A 44 12.44 11.05 8.86
N GLU A 45 13.28 12.09 8.90
CA GLU A 45 14.65 12.00 9.43
C GLU A 45 14.67 11.64 10.92
N LEU A 46 13.81 12.28 11.73
CA LEU A 46 13.69 11.96 13.15
C LEU A 46 13.24 10.51 13.36
N TRP A 47 12.25 10.05 12.58
CA TRP A 47 11.79 8.67 12.61
C TRP A 47 12.89 7.70 12.21
N TYR A 48 13.64 7.99 11.13
CA TYR A 48 14.76 7.18 10.68
C TYR A 48 15.82 7.03 11.78
N ARG A 49 16.24 8.14 12.41
CA ARG A 49 17.20 8.14 13.52
C ARG A 49 16.69 7.39 14.73
N LYS A 50 15.39 7.48 15.03
CA LYS A 50 14.76 6.77 16.15
C LYS A 50 14.54 5.27 15.86
N SER A 51 14.35 4.89 14.59
CA SER A 51 14.00 3.53 14.20
C SER A 51 15.08 2.51 14.60
N GLY A 52 16.34 2.93 14.59
CA GLY A 52 17.49 2.19 15.11
C GLY A 52 17.76 0.86 14.39
N THR A 53 19.01 0.40 14.40
CA THR A 53 19.32 -0.97 13.99
C THR A 53 19.26 -1.87 15.22
N TYR A 54 18.39 -2.89 15.21
CA TYR A 54 18.29 -3.88 16.29
C TYR A 54 18.36 -5.31 15.75
N ARG A 55 18.71 -6.27 16.63
CA ARG A 55 18.75 -7.71 16.36
C ARG A 55 18.16 -8.46 17.56
N GLY A 56 17.39 -9.52 17.31
CA GLY A 56 16.81 -10.36 18.36
C GLY A 56 15.80 -9.64 19.29
N LYS A 57 15.28 -8.48 18.90
CA LYS A 57 14.30 -7.73 19.70
C LYS A 57 12.98 -8.50 19.73
N ILE A 58 12.52 -8.86 20.93
CA ILE A 58 11.24 -9.52 21.12
C ILE A 58 10.14 -8.46 21.05
N GLN A 59 9.16 -8.71 20.18
CA GLN A 59 8.04 -7.80 19.93
C GLN A 59 6.74 -8.61 19.90
N ASN A 60 5.66 -8.01 20.42
CA ASN A 60 4.32 -8.53 20.20
C ASN A 60 3.80 -8.16 18.79
N LEU A 61 2.60 -8.64 18.44
CA LEU A 61 2.02 -8.41 17.11
C LEU A 61 1.85 -6.92 16.80
N THR A 62 1.35 -6.11 17.75
CA THR A 62 1.19 -4.66 17.54
C THR A 62 2.53 -3.98 17.27
N GLN A 63 3.55 -4.29 18.07
CA GLN A 63 4.88 -3.69 17.95
C GLN A 63 5.58 -4.05 16.64
N PHE A 64 5.33 -5.25 16.10
CA PHE A 64 5.99 -5.73 14.89
C PHE A 64 5.21 -5.40 13.60
N TYR A 65 3.88 -5.57 13.60
CA TYR A 65 3.03 -5.41 12.40
C TYR A 65 2.26 -4.10 12.34
N HIS A 66 1.90 -3.54 13.49
CA HIS A 66 0.97 -2.42 13.58
C HIS A 66 1.57 -1.18 14.29
N PRO A 67 2.81 -0.75 13.93
CA PRO A 67 3.37 0.45 14.55
C PRO A 67 2.53 1.70 14.24
N LEU A 68 1.74 1.67 13.16
CA LEU A 68 0.81 2.74 12.80
C LEU A 68 -0.45 2.79 13.67
N ASP A 69 -0.89 1.66 14.23
CA ASP A 69 -2.06 1.62 15.14
C ASP A 69 -1.77 2.36 16.46
N MET A 70 -0.50 2.66 16.73
CA MET A 70 -0.09 3.52 17.84
C MET A 70 -0.46 5.01 17.61
N PHE A 71 -0.82 5.38 16.38
CA PHE A 71 -1.28 6.71 15.99
C PHE A 71 -2.78 6.68 15.65
N GLY A 72 -3.62 7.03 16.63
CA GLY A 72 -5.06 7.16 16.44
C GLY A 72 -5.39 8.23 15.41
N GLU A 73 -6.36 7.94 14.55
CA GLU A 73 -6.93 8.90 13.59
C GLU A 73 -5.91 9.52 12.60
N TRP A 74 -4.82 8.80 12.29
CA TRP A 74 -3.76 9.28 11.39
C TRP A 74 -4.25 9.76 10.02
N ASN A 75 -5.37 9.19 9.53
CA ASN A 75 -6.03 9.61 8.29
C ASN A 75 -6.36 11.12 8.27
N ARG A 76 -6.61 11.73 9.44
CA ARG A 76 -6.90 13.16 9.57
C ARG A 76 -5.72 14.04 9.13
N ALA A 77 -4.50 13.54 9.18
CA ALA A 77 -3.31 14.26 8.71
C ALA A 77 -3.35 14.58 7.20
N TYR A 78 -4.19 13.88 6.42
CA TYR A 78 -4.39 14.12 4.99
C TYR A 78 -5.41 15.21 4.69
N GLY A 79 -6.10 15.72 5.72
CA GLY A 79 -7.10 16.77 5.65
C GLY A 79 -8.44 16.32 5.03
N PRO A 80 -9.43 17.23 4.92
CA PRO A 80 -10.82 16.88 4.62
C PRO A 80 -11.06 16.32 3.21
N ALA A 81 -10.13 16.52 2.28
CA ALA A 81 -10.23 15.93 0.95
C ALA A 81 -9.85 14.44 0.95
N GLY A 82 -9.25 13.93 2.02
CA GLY A 82 -8.77 12.56 2.13
C GLY A 82 -7.50 12.29 1.33
N PHE A 83 -7.25 11.01 1.06
CA PHE A 83 -6.07 10.54 0.35
C PHE A 83 -6.42 9.47 -0.68
N LEU A 84 -5.57 9.36 -1.71
CA LEU A 84 -5.59 8.27 -2.68
C LEU A 84 -4.44 7.33 -2.35
N GLN A 85 -4.79 6.10 -1.96
CA GLN A 85 -3.81 5.03 -1.79
C GLN A 85 -3.48 4.42 -3.14
N TYR A 86 -2.20 4.35 -3.47
CA TYR A 86 -1.69 3.83 -4.74
C TYR A 86 -0.68 2.72 -4.47
N GLN A 87 -1.02 1.49 -4.89
CA GLN A 87 -0.17 0.32 -4.68
C GLN A 87 0.11 -0.39 -6.00
N PHE A 88 1.40 -0.57 -6.29
CA PHE A 88 1.87 -1.28 -7.45
C PHE A 88 3.05 -2.19 -7.12
N VAL A 89 3.31 -3.14 -8.01
CA VAL A 89 4.51 -3.98 -8.00
C VAL A 89 5.15 -3.94 -9.38
N ILE A 90 6.48 -3.82 -9.40
CA ILE A 90 7.33 -3.90 -10.61
C ILE A 90 8.15 -5.21 -10.54
N PRO A 91 8.31 -5.96 -11.64
CA PRO A 91 9.13 -7.17 -11.69
C PRO A 91 10.54 -6.97 -11.11
N THR A 92 11.13 -8.04 -10.59
CA THR A 92 12.41 -7.97 -9.85
C THR A 92 13.56 -7.47 -10.73
N GLU A 93 13.57 -7.92 -11.97
CA GLU A 93 14.53 -7.58 -13.03
C GLU A 93 14.47 -6.12 -13.47
N ALA A 94 13.31 -5.46 -13.36
CA ALA A 94 13.07 -4.07 -13.78
C ALA A 94 13.41 -3.08 -12.66
N VAL A 95 14.60 -3.24 -12.06
CA VAL A 95 15.03 -2.46 -10.89
C VAL A 95 15.31 -0.99 -11.22
N ASP A 96 15.79 -0.69 -12.43
CA ASP A 96 16.11 0.68 -12.82
C ASP A 96 14.85 1.46 -13.20
N GLU A 97 13.87 0.79 -13.79
CA GLU A 97 12.51 1.25 -14.01
C GLU A 97 11.80 1.53 -12.68
N PHE A 98 11.91 0.62 -11.71
CA PHE A 98 11.40 0.84 -10.36
C PHE A 98 12.02 2.11 -9.74
N LYS A 99 13.35 2.25 -9.77
CA LYS A 99 14.02 3.47 -9.28
C LYS A 99 13.53 4.73 -10.00
N LYS A 100 13.26 4.66 -11.31
CA LYS A 100 12.74 5.78 -12.10
C LYS A 100 11.38 6.22 -11.57
N ILE A 101 10.43 5.29 -11.40
CA ILE A 101 9.11 5.61 -10.83
C ILE A 101 9.23 6.28 -9.46
N ILE A 102 10.11 5.79 -8.58
CA ILE A 102 10.30 6.40 -7.26
C ILE A 102 10.80 7.85 -7.37
N ARG A 103 11.73 8.12 -8.30
CA ARG A 103 12.20 9.49 -8.55
C ARG A 103 11.09 10.37 -9.13
N ASP A 104 10.27 9.85 -10.04
CA ASP A 104 9.13 10.58 -10.60
C ASP A 104 8.11 10.94 -9.51
N ILE A 105 7.77 9.99 -8.63
CA ILE A 105 6.91 10.23 -7.45
C ILE A 105 7.50 11.35 -6.60
N GLN A 106 8.79 11.29 -6.27
CA GLN A 106 9.44 12.32 -5.47
C GLN A 106 9.42 13.70 -6.15
N ALA A 107 9.63 13.76 -7.47
CA ALA A 107 9.69 15.00 -8.24
C ALA A 107 8.31 15.60 -8.58
N SER A 108 7.24 14.80 -8.48
CA SER A 108 5.86 15.17 -8.88
C SER A 108 5.24 16.32 -8.08
N GLY A 109 5.77 16.61 -6.88
CA GLY A 109 5.12 17.50 -5.92
C GLY A 109 3.91 16.89 -5.20
N HIS A 110 3.57 15.62 -5.45
CA HIS A 110 2.60 14.84 -4.66
C HIS A 110 3.35 14.07 -3.56
N TYR A 111 3.26 14.56 -2.33
CA TYR A 111 4.03 14.03 -1.20
C TYR A 111 3.25 12.94 -0.46
N SER A 112 3.82 11.72 -0.44
CA SER A 112 3.34 10.61 0.38
C SER A 112 4.23 10.43 1.60
N PHE A 113 3.64 10.43 2.79
CA PHE A 113 4.36 10.22 4.05
C PHE A 113 4.44 8.73 4.42
N LEU A 114 3.31 8.04 4.36
CA LEU A 114 3.23 6.60 4.64
C LEU A 114 3.56 5.81 3.38
N ASN A 115 4.76 5.24 3.36
CA ASN A 115 5.26 4.46 2.24
C ASN A 115 5.64 3.07 2.72
N VAL A 116 4.92 2.06 2.22
CA VAL A 116 5.23 0.65 2.50
C VAL A 116 6.05 0.11 1.36
N PHE A 117 7.21 -0.49 1.66
CA PHE A 117 8.08 -1.13 0.68
C PHE A 117 8.29 -2.60 1.05
N LYS A 118 8.20 -3.49 0.05
CA LYS A 118 8.44 -4.92 0.22
C LYS A 118 8.91 -5.56 -1.09
N LEU A 119 9.97 -6.36 -1.02
CA LEU A 119 10.30 -7.31 -2.08
C LEU A 119 9.40 -8.56 -1.94
N PHE A 120 8.55 -8.79 -2.92
CA PHE A 120 7.73 -10.00 -3.00
C PHE A 120 8.53 -11.18 -3.57
N GLY A 121 8.17 -12.39 -3.13
CA GLY A 121 8.69 -13.65 -3.65
C GLY A 121 7.80 -14.25 -4.74
N PRO A 122 7.91 -15.57 -4.99
CA PRO A 122 7.08 -16.29 -5.96
C PRO A 122 5.58 -16.05 -5.78
N GLY A 123 4.89 -15.79 -6.90
CA GLY A 123 3.44 -15.70 -6.96
C GLY A 123 2.77 -17.08 -6.83
N ASN A 124 1.44 -17.09 -6.84
CA ASN A 124 0.63 -18.31 -6.84
C ASN A 124 0.00 -18.55 -8.23
N ARG A 125 -0.81 -19.61 -8.34
CA ARG A 125 -1.45 -20.02 -9.61
C ARG A 125 -2.70 -19.22 -9.99
N ALA A 126 -3.24 -18.36 -9.12
CA ALA A 126 -4.51 -17.69 -9.36
C ALA A 126 -4.36 -16.58 -10.44
N PRO A 127 -5.17 -16.58 -11.51
CA PRO A 127 -5.02 -15.65 -12.64
C PRO A 127 -5.02 -14.16 -12.28
N LEU A 128 -5.85 -13.75 -11.31
CA LEU A 128 -5.96 -12.37 -10.83
C LEU A 128 -5.20 -12.09 -9.53
N SER A 129 -4.28 -12.97 -9.12
CA SER A 129 -3.43 -12.71 -7.96
C SER A 129 -2.55 -11.48 -8.22
N PHE A 130 -2.53 -10.50 -7.32
CA PHE A 130 -1.71 -9.29 -7.43
C PHE A 130 -0.20 -9.50 -7.17
N PRO A 131 0.24 -10.31 -6.18
CA PRO A 131 1.68 -10.50 -5.97
C PRO A 131 2.37 -11.24 -7.13
N ILE A 132 3.38 -10.60 -7.71
CA ILE A 132 4.45 -11.21 -8.54
C ILE A 132 5.80 -11.01 -7.83
N PRO A 133 6.85 -11.79 -8.17
CA PRO A 133 8.21 -11.51 -7.69
C PRO A 133 8.63 -10.10 -8.09
N GLY A 134 8.87 -9.21 -7.12
CA GLY A 134 9.18 -7.84 -7.47
C GLY A 134 9.08 -6.81 -6.37
N TRP A 135 9.40 -5.58 -6.75
CA TRP A 135 9.42 -4.39 -5.92
C TRP A 135 8.00 -3.87 -5.72
N ASN A 136 7.37 -4.24 -4.60
CA ASN A 136 6.05 -3.74 -4.22
C ASN A 136 6.18 -2.48 -3.37
N ILE A 137 5.42 -1.45 -3.74
CA ILE A 137 5.29 -0.23 -2.97
C ILE A 137 3.82 0.20 -2.83
N CYS A 138 3.48 0.74 -1.68
CA CYS A 138 2.22 1.43 -1.42
C CYS A 138 2.53 2.85 -0.95
N VAL A 139 1.90 3.84 -1.57
CA VAL A 139 2.04 5.27 -1.25
C VAL A 139 0.65 5.89 -1.07
N ASP A 140 0.54 6.89 -0.21
CA ASP A 140 -0.71 7.59 0.10
C ASP A 140 -0.59 9.06 -0.26
N PHE A 141 -1.29 9.49 -1.31
CA PHE A 141 -1.25 10.87 -1.79
C PHE A 141 -2.42 11.68 -1.25
N PRO A 142 -2.21 12.83 -0.59
CA PRO A 142 -3.30 13.77 -0.29
C PRO A 142 -4.01 14.21 -1.57
N ILE A 143 -5.34 14.22 -1.55
CA ILE A 143 -6.14 14.59 -2.72
C ILE A 143 -6.00 16.09 -3.00
N LYS A 144 -5.53 16.43 -4.20
CA LYS A 144 -5.39 17.80 -4.72
C LYS A 144 -5.43 17.82 -6.25
N ALA A 145 -5.57 19.01 -6.84
CA ALA A 145 -5.53 19.19 -8.29
C ALA A 145 -4.25 18.59 -8.91
N GLY A 146 -4.39 17.97 -10.09
CA GLY A 146 -3.30 17.30 -10.80
C GLY A 146 -3.04 15.84 -10.38
N LEU A 147 -3.64 15.36 -9.27
CA LEU A 147 -3.35 14.02 -8.76
C LEU A 147 -3.83 12.91 -9.70
N ASN A 148 -5.01 13.08 -10.32
CA ASN A 148 -5.58 12.06 -11.20
C ASN A 148 -4.76 11.89 -12.48
N GLU A 149 -4.29 13.00 -13.04
CA GLU A 149 -3.40 13.04 -14.19
C GLU A 149 -2.07 12.36 -13.85
N PHE A 150 -1.52 12.68 -12.68
CA PHE A 150 -0.27 12.10 -12.20
C PHE A 150 -0.36 10.57 -12.01
N VAL A 151 -1.39 10.06 -11.34
CA VAL A 151 -1.53 8.60 -11.14
C VAL A 151 -1.89 7.88 -12.44
N SER A 152 -2.51 8.56 -13.41
CA SER A 152 -2.72 7.97 -14.75
C SER A 152 -1.42 7.80 -15.52
N GLU A 153 -0.47 8.73 -15.38
CA GLU A 153 0.88 8.57 -15.92
C GLU A 153 1.68 7.50 -15.18
N LEU A 154 1.48 7.35 -13.87
CA LEU A 154 2.04 6.22 -13.12
C LEU A 154 1.49 4.88 -13.60
N ASP A 155 0.18 4.78 -13.86
CA ASP A 155 -0.45 3.56 -14.40
C ASP A 155 0.22 3.14 -15.71
N ARG A 156 0.46 4.10 -16.61
CA ARG A 156 1.13 3.86 -17.89
C ARG A 156 2.54 3.31 -17.69
N ARG A 157 3.32 3.89 -16.76
CA ARG A 157 4.69 3.43 -16.45
C ARG A 157 4.70 2.06 -15.79
N VAL A 158 3.81 1.84 -14.81
CA VAL A 158 3.67 0.54 -14.15
C VAL A 158 3.38 -0.54 -15.19
N LEU A 159 2.46 -0.28 -16.12
CA LEU A 159 2.15 -1.19 -17.22
C LEU A 159 3.36 -1.39 -18.16
N GLU A 160 4.00 -0.31 -18.61
CA GLU A 160 5.18 -0.33 -19.50
C GLU A 160 6.30 -1.20 -18.94
N PHE A 161 6.48 -1.20 -17.62
CA PHE A 161 7.53 -1.97 -16.94
C PHE A 161 7.09 -3.38 -16.52
N GLY A 162 5.96 -3.87 -17.02
CA GLY A 162 5.44 -5.21 -16.72
C GLY A 162 4.91 -5.36 -15.29
N GLY A 163 4.63 -4.24 -14.63
CA GLY A 163 4.02 -4.19 -13.32
C GLY A 163 2.50 -4.23 -13.37
N ARG A 164 1.89 -4.15 -12.18
CA ARG A 164 0.43 -4.11 -12.04
C ARG A 164 -0.04 -3.42 -10.78
N LEU A 165 -1.31 -3.03 -10.77
CA LEU A 165 -2.02 -2.43 -9.63
C LEU A 165 -2.81 -3.45 -8.84
N TYR A 166 -3.08 -3.16 -7.56
CA TYR A 166 -3.86 -4.03 -6.69
C TYR A 166 -5.33 -3.59 -6.63
N THR A 167 -6.26 -4.49 -6.97
CA THR A 167 -7.72 -4.22 -6.93
C THR A 167 -8.21 -3.74 -5.57
N ALA A 168 -7.63 -4.24 -4.47
CA ALA A 168 -8.03 -3.81 -3.12
C ALA A 168 -7.71 -2.33 -2.84
N LYS A 169 -6.83 -1.71 -3.64
CA LYS A 169 -6.40 -0.31 -3.52
C LYS A 169 -6.83 0.56 -4.69
N ASP A 170 -7.43 -0.03 -5.73
CA ASP A 170 -7.82 0.69 -6.93
C ASP A 170 -9.31 1.09 -6.89
N SER A 171 -9.57 2.34 -7.23
CA SER A 171 -10.90 2.88 -7.45
C SER A 171 -11.04 3.61 -8.78
N ARG A 172 -9.98 3.70 -9.60
CA ARG A 172 -9.91 4.69 -10.68
C ARG A 172 -9.34 4.21 -12.01
N THR A 173 -8.51 3.16 -12.05
CA THR A 173 -7.86 2.76 -13.30
C THR A 173 -8.89 2.28 -14.31
N THR A 174 -8.50 2.27 -15.59
CA THR A 174 -9.40 1.87 -16.69
C THR A 174 -9.42 0.36 -16.86
N ALA A 175 -10.47 -0.17 -17.48
CA ALA A 175 -10.52 -1.57 -17.89
C ALA A 175 -9.34 -1.93 -18.79
N GLU A 176 -9.05 -1.11 -19.81
CA GLU A 176 -7.94 -1.30 -20.74
C GLU A 176 -6.59 -1.49 -20.03
N THR A 177 -6.23 -0.56 -19.13
CA THR A 177 -4.98 -0.66 -18.35
C THR A 177 -4.97 -1.90 -17.46
N PHE A 178 -6.07 -2.17 -16.76
CA PHE A 178 -6.16 -3.31 -15.85
C PHE A 178 -6.04 -4.64 -16.59
N HIS A 179 -6.69 -4.77 -17.76
CA HIS A 179 -6.61 -5.99 -18.58
C HIS A 179 -5.18 -6.20 -19.09
N ALA A 180 -4.50 -5.15 -19.54
CA ALA A 180 -3.11 -5.23 -19.99
C ALA A 180 -2.14 -5.63 -18.85
N MET A 181 -2.39 -5.16 -17.62
CA MET A 181 -1.61 -5.52 -16.42
C MET A 181 -1.81 -6.98 -15.95
N TYR A 182 -2.90 -7.63 -16.36
CA TYR A 182 -3.27 -8.97 -15.92
C TYR A 182 -3.42 -9.91 -17.14
N PRO A 183 -2.32 -10.45 -17.69
CA PRO A 183 -2.33 -11.20 -18.96
C PRO A 183 -3.15 -12.50 -18.93
N ARG A 184 -3.57 -12.98 -17.76
CA ARG A 184 -4.45 -14.14 -17.58
C ARG A 184 -5.91 -13.75 -17.28
N ILE A 185 -6.30 -12.51 -17.56
CA ILE A 185 -7.64 -12.01 -17.24
C ILE A 185 -8.73 -12.75 -18.03
N ASP A 186 -8.49 -13.06 -19.31
CA ASP A 186 -9.45 -13.79 -20.14
C ASP A 186 -9.69 -15.22 -19.63
N GLU A 187 -8.64 -15.89 -19.14
CA GLU A 187 -8.75 -17.19 -18.48
C GLU A 187 -9.69 -17.09 -17.26
N TRP A 188 -9.55 -16.03 -16.47
CA TRP A 188 -10.41 -15.81 -15.31
C TRP A 188 -11.86 -15.47 -15.70
N ILE A 189 -12.05 -14.59 -16.69
CA ILE A 189 -13.38 -14.19 -17.17
C ILE A 189 -14.13 -15.41 -17.73
N ALA A 190 -13.44 -16.30 -18.46
CA ALA A 190 -14.04 -17.54 -18.97
C ALA A 190 -14.54 -18.44 -17.84
N VAL A 191 -13.76 -18.61 -16.76
CA VAL A 191 -14.18 -19.37 -15.57
C VAL A 191 -15.37 -18.70 -14.89
N ARG A 192 -15.34 -17.37 -14.70
CA ARG A 192 -16.46 -16.60 -14.14
C ARG A 192 -17.74 -16.83 -14.93
N ARG A 193 -17.72 -16.67 -16.26
CA ARG A 193 -18.90 -16.83 -17.13
C ARG A 193 -19.46 -18.25 -17.12
N LYS A 194 -18.61 -19.26 -16.90
CA LYS A 194 -19.05 -20.66 -16.75
C LYS A 194 -19.85 -20.88 -15.46
N VAL A 195 -19.45 -20.25 -14.35
CA VAL A 195 -20.10 -20.43 -13.05
C VAL A 195 -21.25 -19.44 -12.81
N ASP A 196 -21.18 -18.25 -13.41
CA ASP A 196 -22.18 -17.18 -13.29
C ASP A 196 -22.58 -16.61 -14.67
N PRO A 197 -23.25 -17.41 -15.53
CA PRO A 197 -23.62 -16.98 -16.88
C PRO A 197 -24.66 -15.85 -16.90
N LEU A 198 -25.42 -15.68 -15.83
CA LEU A 198 -26.45 -14.64 -15.68
C LEU A 198 -25.93 -13.37 -15.01
N ARG A 199 -24.63 -13.30 -14.66
CA ARG A 199 -23.99 -12.17 -13.99
C ARG A 199 -24.68 -11.79 -12.67
N VAL A 200 -25.13 -12.77 -11.91
CA VAL A 200 -25.75 -12.61 -10.58
C VAL A 200 -24.79 -11.88 -9.63
N PHE A 201 -23.49 -12.21 -9.70
CA PHE A 201 -22.47 -11.55 -8.88
C PHE A 201 -21.84 -10.37 -9.62
N ALA A 202 -22.15 -9.16 -9.16
CA ALA A 202 -21.64 -7.92 -9.73
C ALA A 202 -21.21 -6.91 -8.65
N SER A 203 -20.28 -6.04 -9.01
CA SER A 203 -19.81 -4.91 -8.18
C SER A 203 -19.49 -3.72 -9.07
N ASP A 204 -19.32 -2.52 -8.48
CA ASP A 204 -18.90 -1.33 -9.23
C ASP A 204 -17.54 -1.52 -9.88
N MET A 205 -16.61 -2.19 -9.17
CA MET A 205 -15.31 -2.57 -9.73
C MET A 205 -15.47 -3.49 -10.95
N ALA A 206 -16.33 -4.51 -10.86
CA ALA A 206 -16.54 -5.43 -11.98
C ALA A 206 -17.15 -4.72 -13.21
N ARG A 207 -18.03 -3.74 -12.99
CA ARG A 207 -18.55 -2.88 -14.07
C ARG A 207 -17.45 -2.02 -14.69
N ARG A 208 -16.70 -1.28 -13.86
CA ARG A 208 -15.66 -0.33 -14.31
C ARG A 208 -14.49 -1.03 -15.02
N LEU A 209 -14.09 -2.19 -14.53
CA LEU A 209 -12.95 -2.96 -15.06
C LEU A 209 -13.39 -4.03 -16.06
N GLU A 210 -14.66 -4.02 -16.50
CA GLU A 210 -15.20 -4.94 -17.50
C GLU A 210 -14.96 -6.43 -17.18
N LEU A 211 -15.16 -6.79 -15.92
CA LEU A 211 -14.96 -8.15 -15.41
C LEU A 211 -16.25 -9.00 -15.42
N LEU A 212 -17.34 -8.49 -16.02
CA LEU A 212 -18.68 -9.11 -15.96
C LEU A 212 -18.91 -10.26 -16.97
#